data_AF-A0A8C4LBL0-F1
#
_entry.id   AF-A0A8C4LBL0-F1
#
_cell.length_a   1.000
_cell.length_b   1.000
_cell.length_c   1.000
_cell.angle_alpha   90.00
_cell.angle_beta   90.00
_cell.angle_gamma   90.00
#
_symmetry.space_group_name_H-M   'P 1'
#
loop_
_entity.id
_entity.type
_entity.pdbx_description
1 polymer ?
#
loop_
_entity_poly.entity_id
_entity_poly.type
_entity_poly.pdbx_seq_one_letter_code
_entity_poly.pdbx_strand_id
1 'polypeptide(L)'
;MDGRTLPSGFAVFTTFPELLFIFELVFGGLVWMLITSSQLPNPLVQGWVTFVSVFCFIGTGALLFLYLTGAHGGETSWVSLESAYHTVAVLLYSIASILEILATIYMQDGFTYEHYLENISAVVFSCIASLLYMAHVVFV
;
A
#
# COMPACT_ATOMS: atom_id res chain seq x y z
N MET A 1 -0.93 4.20 -33.32
CA MET A 1 -0.16 3.36 -32.39
C MET A 1 0.61 4.34 -31.54
N ASP A 2 -0.01 4.81 -30.47
CA ASP A 2 0.58 5.82 -29.61
C ASP A 2 1.38 5.09 -28.53
N GLY A 3 2.64 4.82 -28.86
CA GLY A 3 3.59 4.19 -27.95
C GLY A 3 3.93 5.14 -26.81
N ARG A 4 3.18 5.07 -25.70
CA ARG A 4 3.58 5.69 -24.45
C ARG A 4 4.89 5.04 -24.01
N THR A 5 5.97 5.80 -24.10
CA THR A 5 7.27 5.38 -23.59
C THR A 5 7.18 5.42 -22.06
N LEU A 6 7.34 4.27 -21.40
CA LEU A 6 7.35 4.20 -19.94
C LEU A 6 8.44 5.14 -19.41
N PRO A 7 8.13 6.08 -18.49
CA PRO A 7 9.14 6.94 -17.90
C PRO A 7 10.09 6.08 -17.07
N SER A 8 11.36 6.42 -17.12
CA SER A 8 12.42 5.73 -16.40
C SER A 8 13.30 6.73 -15.68
N GLY A 9 13.97 6.29 -14.62
CA GLY A 9 14.80 7.15 -13.78
C GLY A 9 14.00 8.22 -13.05
N PHE A 10 14.51 9.46 -13.00
CA PHE A 10 13.91 10.52 -12.19
C PHE A 10 12.54 11.02 -12.69
N ALA A 11 12.19 10.73 -13.95
CA ALA A 11 10.90 11.11 -14.54
C ALA A 11 9.71 10.43 -13.83
N VAL A 12 9.94 9.23 -13.26
CA VAL A 12 8.97 8.46 -12.46
C VAL A 12 8.42 9.27 -11.28
N PHE A 13 9.20 10.21 -10.74
CA PHE A 13 8.76 11.09 -9.64
C PHE A 13 7.93 12.29 -10.09
N THR A 14 7.76 12.48 -11.40
CA THR A 14 7.07 13.65 -11.97
C THR A 14 5.93 13.27 -12.91
N THR A 15 5.85 11.99 -13.29
CA THR A 15 4.86 11.47 -14.21
C THR A 15 3.75 10.77 -13.43
N PHE A 16 2.51 11.04 -13.83
CA PHE A 16 1.33 10.38 -13.30
C PHE A 16 1.01 9.20 -14.23
N PRO A 17 0.78 7.97 -13.72
CA PRO A 17 0.48 7.60 -12.34
C PRO A 17 1.67 7.27 -11.43
N GLU A 18 2.92 7.22 -11.92
CA GLU A 18 4.04 6.67 -11.14
C GLU A 18 4.38 7.45 -9.85
N LEU A 19 4.01 8.74 -9.76
CA LEU A 19 4.08 9.50 -8.51
C LEU A 19 3.34 8.80 -7.34
N LEU A 20 2.30 8.01 -7.64
CA LEU A 20 1.53 7.25 -6.63
C LEU A 20 2.38 6.22 -5.90
N PHE A 21 3.45 5.67 -6.49
CA PHE A 21 4.37 4.73 -5.82
C PHE A 21 4.93 5.30 -4.52
N ILE A 22 5.27 6.60 -4.49
CA ILE A 22 5.80 7.23 -3.27
C ILE A 22 4.72 7.27 -2.19
N PHE A 23 3.51 7.70 -2.55
CA PHE A 23 2.41 7.80 -1.61
C PHE A 23 2.00 6.42 -1.08
N GLU A 24 1.94 5.41 -1.94
CA GLU A 24 1.70 4.02 -1.56
C GLU A 24 2.75 3.51 -0.57
N LEU A 25 4.04 3.80 -0.78
CA LEU A 25 5.10 3.45 0.15
C LEU A 25 4.95 4.18 1.49
N VAL A 26 4.64 5.48 1.48
CA VAL A 26 4.49 6.26 2.72
C VAL A 26 3.30 5.75 3.54
N PHE A 27 2.11 5.69 2.94
CA PHE A 27 0.91 5.27 3.65
C PHE A 27 0.93 3.79 4.00
N GLY A 28 1.43 2.94 3.11
CA GLY A 28 1.65 1.53 3.42
C GLY A 28 2.66 1.35 4.55
N GLY A 29 3.76 2.12 4.55
CA GLY A 29 4.74 2.18 5.63
C GLY A 29 4.12 2.51 6.99
N LEU A 30 3.31 3.57 7.03
CA LEU A 30 2.67 4.05 8.24
C LEU A 30 1.74 3.01 8.88
N VAL A 31 1.01 2.23 8.09
CA VAL A 31 0.06 1.22 8.59
C VAL A 31 0.77 0.19 9.47
N TRP A 32 1.79 -0.50 8.96
CA TRP A 32 2.46 -1.54 9.75
C TRP A 32 3.28 -0.97 10.90
N MET A 33 3.84 0.25 10.77
CA MET A 33 4.55 0.90 11.87
C MET A 33 3.64 1.24 13.04
N LEU A 34 2.44 1.78 12.79
CA LEU A 34 1.48 2.13 13.83
C LEU A 34 0.91 0.90 14.53
N ILE A 35 0.56 -0.14 13.76
CA ILE A 35 0.06 -1.40 14.32
C ILE A 35 1.13 -2.05 15.21
N THR A 36 2.39 -2.06 14.74
CA THR A 36 3.52 -2.58 15.53
C THR A 36 3.78 -1.75 16.79
N SER A 37 3.63 -0.41 16.70
CA SER A 37 3.74 0.50 17.85
C SER A 37 2.73 0.16 18.94
N SER A 38 1.51 -0.21 18.55
CA SER A 38 0.45 -0.61 19.48
C SER A 38 0.66 -1.98 20.15
N GLN A 39 1.75 -2.69 19.81
CA GLN A 39 2.13 -4.00 20.34
C GLN A 39 1.18 -5.16 19.98
N LEU A 40 0.46 -5.03 18.87
CA LEU A 40 -0.42 -6.08 18.33
C LEU A 40 -1.43 -6.65 19.36
N PRO A 41 -2.34 -5.82 19.94
CA PRO A 41 -3.39 -6.27 20.86
C PRO A 41 -4.17 -7.50 20.41
N ASN A 42 -4.43 -7.59 19.11
CA ASN A 42 -5.11 -8.70 18.45
C ASN A 42 -4.17 -9.35 17.43
N PRO A 43 -3.25 -10.22 17.88
CA PRO A 43 -2.10 -10.64 17.07
C PRO A 43 -2.49 -11.38 15.79
N LEU A 44 -3.64 -12.07 15.77
CA LEU A 44 -4.11 -12.77 14.57
C LEU A 44 -4.57 -11.80 13.48
N VAL A 45 -5.47 -10.86 13.84
CA VAL A 45 -6.09 -9.92 12.89
C VAL A 45 -5.07 -8.86 12.47
N GLN A 46 -4.40 -8.24 13.42
CA GLN A 46 -3.41 -7.20 13.16
C GLN A 46 -2.12 -7.77 12.55
N GLY A 47 -1.78 -9.03 12.85
CA GLY A 47 -0.70 -9.75 12.17
C GLY A 47 -0.97 -9.91 10.68
N TRP A 48 -2.22 -10.20 10.29
CA TRP A 48 -2.61 -10.23 8.87
C TRP A 48 -2.50 -8.86 8.21
N VAL A 49 -3.00 -7.80 8.86
CA VAL A 49 -2.93 -6.41 8.35
C VAL A 49 -1.48 -5.97 8.17
N THR A 50 -0.63 -6.26 9.16
CA THR A 50 0.81 -5.99 9.12
C THR A 50 1.49 -6.76 7.98
N PHE A 51 1.17 -8.05 7.80
CA PHE A 51 1.70 -8.86 6.70
C PHE A 51 1.35 -8.27 5.33
N VAL A 52 0.08 -7.96 5.09
CA VAL A 52 -0.39 -7.33 3.84
C VAL A 52 0.37 -6.04 3.58
N SER A 53 0.49 -5.21 4.62
CA SER A 53 1.10 -3.90 4.53
C SER A 53 2.60 -3.98 4.20
N VAL A 54 3.36 -4.86 4.87
CA VAL A 54 4.78 -5.11 4.58
C VAL A 54 4.98 -5.74 3.20
N PHE A 55 4.14 -6.71 2.83
CA PHE A 55 4.21 -7.36 1.52
C PHE A 55 4.05 -6.35 0.38
N CYS A 56 3.03 -5.48 0.48
CA CYS A 56 2.79 -4.44 -0.52
C CYS A 56 3.88 -3.35 -0.46
N PHE A 57 4.40 -3.01 0.71
CA PHE A 57 5.52 -2.06 0.82
C PHE A 57 6.77 -2.58 0.07
N ILE A 58 7.12 -3.85 0.25
CA ILE A 58 8.25 -4.47 -0.46
C ILE A 58 7.95 -4.58 -1.95
N GLY A 59 6.74 -4.99 -2.35
CA GLY A 59 6.34 -5.11 -3.75
C GLY A 59 6.39 -3.77 -4.49
N THR A 60 5.77 -2.73 -3.93
CA THR A 60 5.77 -1.37 -4.46
C THR A 60 7.19 -0.81 -4.51
N GLY A 61 8.02 -1.07 -3.49
CA GLY A 61 9.43 -0.67 -3.47
C GLY A 61 10.26 -1.36 -4.56
N ALA A 62 10.01 -2.66 -4.80
CA ALA A 62 10.68 -3.41 -5.86
C ALA A 62 10.27 -2.91 -7.25
N LEU A 63 8.98 -2.67 -7.49
CA LEU A 63 8.51 -2.09 -8.75
C LEU A 63 9.12 -0.70 -8.97
N LEU A 64 9.09 0.18 -7.97
CA LEU A 64 9.72 1.49 -8.05
C LEU A 64 11.21 1.38 -8.40
N PHE A 65 11.95 0.48 -7.77
CA PHE A 65 13.37 0.26 -8.09
C PHE A 65 13.60 -0.21 -9.53
N LEU A 66 12.77 -1.14 -10.02
CA LEU A 66 12.84 -1.62 -11.40
C LEU A 66 12.51 -0.50 -12.41
N TYR A 67 11.58 0.41 -12.07
CA TYR A 67 11.25 1.58 -12.90
C TYR A 67 12.38 2.61 -12.89
N LEU A 68 12.99 2.87 -11.74
CA LEU A 68 14.15 3.75 -11.60
C LEU A 68 15.35 3.26 -12.41
N THR A 69 15.60 1.95 -12.41
CA THR A 69 16.70 1.34 -13.17
C THR A 69 16.40 1.18 -14.67
N GLY A 70 15.16 1.40 -15.10
CA GLY A 70 14.76 1.25 -16.50
C GLY A 70 14.85 -0.19 -17.03
N ALA A 71 14.91 -1.18 -16.13
CA ALA A 71 15.07 -2.61 -16.47
C ALA A 71 13.89 -3.18 -17.29
N HIS A 72 12.81 -2.41 -17.42
CA HIS A 72 11.56 -2.78 -18.08
C HIS A 72 11.64 -2.80 -19.62
N GLY A 73 12.64 -2.14 -20.22
CA GLY A 73 12.87 -2.19 -21.67
C GLY A 73 11.72 -1.72 -22.57
N GLY A 74 10.64 -1.16 -22.01
CA GLY A 74 9.45 -0.72 -22.74
C GLY A 74 8.48 -1.84 -23.15
N GLU A 75 8.60 -3.05 -22.59
CA GLU A 75 7.70 -4.16 -22.96
C GLU A 75 6.30 -3.98 -22.35
N THR A 76 5.26 -4.29 -23.13
CA THR A 76 3.85 -4.21 -22.71
C THR A 76 3.48 -5.21 -21.60
N SER A 77 4.29 -6.26 -21.42
CA SER A 77 4.16 -7.25 -20.34
C SER A 77 4.28 -6.60 -18.96
N TRP A 78 5.10 -5.55 -18.83
CA TRP A 78 5.29 -4.86 -17.57
C TRP A 78 4.08 -4.05 -17.12
N VAL A 79 3.37 -3.42 -18.06
CA VAL A 79 2.11 -2.72 -17.77
C VAL A 79 1.06 -3.71 -17.23
N SER A 80 1.02 -4.91 -17.82
CA SER A 80 0.12 -5.97 -17.34
C SER A 80 0.50 -6.48 -15.95
N LEU A 81 1.80 -6.65 -15.68
CA LEU A 81 2.31 -7.07 -14.37
C LEU A 81 2.00 -6.03 -13.30
N GLU A 82 2.24 -4.76 -13.60
CA GLU A 82 1.94 -3.64 -12.71
C GLU A 82 0.45 -3.56 -12.39
N SER A 83 -0.40 -3.60 -13.42
CA SER A 83 -1.86 -3.55 -13.23
C SER A 83 -2.35 -4.74 -12.39
N ALA A 84 -1.83 -5.94 -12.62
CA ALA A 84 -2.17 -7.13 -11.83
C ALA A 84 -1.72 -6.99 -10.36
N TYR A 85 -0.50 -6.49 -10.12
CA TYR A 85 0.00 -6.23 -8.78
C TYR A 85 -0.88 -5.22 -8.03
N HIS A 86 -1.16 -4.06 -8.63
CA HIS A 86 -1.96 -3.02 -7.98
C HIS A 86 -3.40 -3.51 -7.73
N THR A 87 -3.98 -4.30 -8.64
CA THR A 87 -5.30 -4.91 -8.43
C THR A 87 -5.33 -5.84 -7.22
N VAL A 88 -4.31 -6.70 -7.09
CA VAL A 88 -4.17 -7.57 -5.91
C VAL A 88 -3.97 -6.73 -4.64
N ALA A 89 -3.15 -5.68 -4.70
CA ALA A 89 -2.92 -4.78 -3.57
C ALA A 89 -4.20 -4.08 -3.12
N VAL A 90 -5.05 -3.60 -4.03
CA VAL A 90 -6.38 -3.03 -3.70
C VAL A 90 -7.23 -4.01 -2.90
N LEU A 91 -7.33 -5.26 -3.36
CA LEU A 91 -8.12 -6.29 -2.68
C LEU A 91 -7.55 -6.58 -1.29
N LEU A 92 -6.24 -6.76 -1.19
CA LEU A 92 -5.58 -7.05 0.08
C LEU A 92 -5.73 -5.89 1.07
N TYR A 93 -5.50 -4.64 0.66
CA TYR A 93 -5.66 -3.47 1.54
C TYR A 93 -7.11 -3.20 1.91
N SER A 94 -8.08 -3.50 1.04
CA SER A 94 -9.50 -3.39 1.37
C SER A 94 -9.88 -4.38 2.47
N ILE A 95 -9.41 -5.63 2.38
CA ILE A 95 -9.61 -6.64 3.42
C ILE A 95 -8.89 -6.22 4.71
N ALA A 96 -7.65 -5.75 4.60
CA ALA A 96 -6.86 -5.28 5.74
C ALA A 96 -7.54 -4.12 6.48
N SER A 97 -8.12 -3.16 5.75
CA SER A 97 -8.87 -2.04 6.33
C SER A 97 -10.08 -2.52 7.13
N ILE A 98 -10.84 -3.48 6.60
CA ILE A 98 -12.01 -4.05 7.29
C ILE A 98 -11.57 -4.80 8.57
N LEU A 99 -10.47 -5.56 8.50
CA LEU A 99 -9.92 -6.27 9.64
C LEU A 99 -9.40 -5.31 10.73
N GLU A 100 -8.73 -4.23 10.34
CA GLU A 100 -8.22 -3.24 11.29
C GLU A 100 -9.35 -2.46 11.97
N ILE A 101 -10.43 -2.14 11.24
CA ILE A 101 -11.66 -1.57 11.81
C ILE A 101 -12.23 -2.51 12.86
N LEU A 102 -12.35 -3.80 12.54
CA LEU A 102 -12.87 -4.80 13.47
C LEU A 102 -11.98 -4.89 14.72
N ALA A 103 -10.67 -4.95 14.57
CA ALA A 103 -9.72 -4.93 15.68
C ALA A 103 -9.89 -3.68 16.55
N THR A 104 -10.02 -2.51 15.92
CA THR A 104 -10.18 -1.22 16.59
C THR A 104 -11.47 -1.14 17.41
N ILE A 105 -12.58 -1.69 16.90
CA ILE A 105 -13.85 -1.78 17.65
C ILE A 105 -13.68 -2.63 18.91
N TYR A 106 -12.98 -3.76 18.83
CA TYR A 106 -12.69 -4.59 20.01
C TYR A 106 -11.78 -3.89 21.03
N MET A 107 -10.98 -2.92 20.60
CA MET A 107 -10.09 -2.16 21.48
C MET A 107 -10.77 -0.99 22.19
N GLN A 108 -12.03 -0.69 21.87
CA GLN A 108 -12.76 0.45 22.43
C GLN A 108 -12.89 0.39 23.96
N ASP A 109 -13.06 -0.82 24.51
CA ASP A 109 -13.19 -1.06 25.94
C ASP A 109 -12.07 -2.00 26.42
N GLY A 110 -11.05 -1.45 27.08
CA GLY A 110 -10.02 -2.26 27.76
C GLY A 110 -8.56 -1.99 27.37
N PHE A 111 -8.30 -1.08 26.42
CA PHE A 111 -6.94 -0.68 26.02
C PHE A 111 -6.61 0.76 26.39
N THR A 112 -5.31 1.10 26.35
CA THR A 112 -4.86 2.48 26.55
C THR A 112 -5.36 3.37 25.41
N TYR A 113 -5.68 4.61 25.74
CA TYR A 113 -6.16 5.60 24.77
C TYR A 113 -5.17 5.83 23.62
N GLU A 114 -3.87 5.73 23.90
CA GLU A 114 -2.80 5.84 22.90
C GLU A 114 -2.86 4.73 21.86
N HIS A 115 -2.92 3.46 22.27
CA HIS A 115 -3.04 2.33 21.33
C HIS A 115 -4.33 2.38 20.52
N TYR A 116 -5.42 2.83 21.13
CA TYR A 116 -6.67 3.03 20.40
C TYR A 116 -6.53 4.07 19.28
N LEU A 117 -5.86 5.20 19.54
CA LEU A 117 -5.60 6.23 18.52
C LEU A 117 -4.64 5.76 17.43
N GLU A 118 -3.58 5.02 17.79
CA GLU A 118 -2.65 4.43 16.82
C GLU A 118 -3.40 3.52 15.83
N ASN A 119 -4.29 2.67 16.32
CA ASN A 119 -5.05 1.74 15.47
C ASN A 119 -6.13 2.45 14.63
N ILE A 120 -6.79 3.49 15.16
CA ILE A 120 -7.65 4.36 14.33
C ILE A 120 -6.85 4.98 13.18
N SER A 121 -5.65 5.49 13.46
CA SER A 121 -4.81 6.07 12.41
C SER A 121 -4.38 5.02 11.37
N ALA A 122 -4.09 3.79 11.80
CA ALA A 122 -3.80 2.67 10.90
C ALA A 122 -5.01 2.30 10.01
N VAL A 123 -6.24 2.34 10.53
CA VAL A 123 -7.46 2.20 9.72
C VAL A 123 -7.52 3.28 8.63
N VAL A 124 -7.31 4.54 9.00
CA VAL A 124 -7.38 5.66 8.05
C VAL A 124 -6.31 5.51 6.96
N PHE A 125 -5.07 5.19 7.35
CA PHE A 125 -3.98 5.02 6.39
C PHE A 125 -4.12 3.78 5.51
N SER A 126 -4.66 2.68 6.02
CA SER A 126 -4.94 1.48 5.20
C SER A 126 -6.05 1.73 4.18
N CYS A 127 -7.05 2.53 4.54
CA CYS A 127 -8.08 2.99 3.59
C CYS A 127 -7.48 3.90 2.52
N ILE A 128 -6.64 4.87 2.89
CA ILE A 128 -5.94 5.74 1.95
C ILE A 128 -5.04 4.92 1.02
N ALA A 129 -4.27 3.96 1.55
CA ALA A 129 -3.44 3.06 0.75
C ALA A 129 -4.28 2.28 -0.27
N SER A 130 -5.42 1.72 0.13
CA SER A 130 -6.35 1.04 -0.79
C SER A 130 -6.81 1.95 -1.93
N LEU A 131 -7.18 3.19 -1.61
CA LEU A 131 -7.60 4.18 -2.61
C LEU A 131 -6.46 4.60 -3.54
N LEU A 132 -5.22 4.69 -3.04
CA LEU A 132 -4.04 4.99 -3.85
C LEU A 132 -3.75 3.86 -4.84
N TYR A 133 -3.72 2.60 -4.36
CA TYR A 133 -3.58 1.43 -5.24
C TYR A 133 -4.70 1.39 -6.29
N MET A 134 -5.93 1.74 -5.91
CA MET A 134 -7.06 1.77 -6.83
C MET A 134 -6.92 2.88 -7.87
N ALA A 135 -6.51 4.08 -7.45
CA ALA A 135 -6.22 5.17 -8.37
C ALA A 135 -5.12 4.75 -9.36
N HIS A 136 -4.08 4.07 -8.91
CA HIS A 136 -3.02 3.57 -9.77
C HIS A 136 -3.58 2.62 -10.85
N VAL A 137 -4.40 1.63 -10.47
CA VAL A 137 -5.06 0.73 -11.43
C VAL A 137 -5.90 1.50 -12.46
N VAL A 138 -6.59 2.55 -12.05
CA VAL A 138 -7.47 3.34 -12.95
C VAL A 138 -6.68 4.18 -13.95
N PHE A 139 -5.47 4.61 -13.59
CA PHE A 139 -4.66 5.54 -14.38
C PHE A 139 -3.47 4.90 -15.10
N VAL A 140 -3.21 3.60 -14.88
CA VAL A 140 -2.19 2.80 -15.59
C VAL A 140 -2.58 2.47 -17.03
#